data_AF-A0A183HSE7-F1
#
_entry.id   AF-A0A183HSE7-F1
#
_cell.length_a   1.000
_cell.length_b   1.000
_cell.length_c   1.000
_cell.angle_alpha   90.00
_cell.angle_beta   90.00
_cell.angle_gamma   90.00
#
_symmetry.space_group_name_H-M   'P 1'
#
loop_
_entity.id
_entity.type
_entity.pdbx_description
1 polymer ?
#
loop_
_entity_poly.entity_id
_entity_poly.type
_entity_poly.pdbx_seq_one_letter_code
_entity_poly.pdbx_strand_id
1 'polypeptide(L)'
;LLYAPTPFVIGVPASFFAHKAIDIPSDVVVVDLDTNQLLIPDDVNIPDMPEPDCTELKNSLRESLDKLLLNTSKIEPENDETVETDYTMDSDAVDIAVRVAMIRFFNSANVFANFCEHTRTLRLYPRPVVALQTESFLRSRPQFTQFIAELCKTQAVEYFAESSLCPHNETYVRVQAGTDDPKQIGDKGKWFNESLMPIHFTVCYFSNFFLIRGK
;
A
#
# COMPACT_ATOMS: atom_id res chain seq x y z
N LEU A 1 15.60 -17.40 10.70
CA LEU A 1 14.77 -16.38 10.04
C LEU A 1 15.45 -15.03 10.09
N LEU A 2 15.80 -14.50 11.27
CA LEU A 2 16.55 -13.24 11.37
C LEU A 2 17.92 -13.26 10.64
N TYR A 3 18.57 -14.42 10.55
CA TYR A 3 19.83 -14.59 9.79
C TYR A 3 19.63 -15.00 8.33
N ALA A 4 18.44 -14.79 7.75
CA ALA A 4 18.22 -15.10 6.34
C ALA A 4 19.05 -14.13 5.47
N PRO A 5 19.76 -14.61 4.44
CA PRO A 5 20.62 -13.77 3.59
C PRO A 5 19.84 -12.93 2.57
N THR A 6 18.52 -13.12 2.49
CA THR A 6 17.62 -12.41 1.59
C THR A 6 16.77 -11.41 2.36
N PRO A 7 16.41 -10.24 1.79
CA PRO A 7 15.55 -9.27 2.46
C PRO A 7 14.26 -9.90 2.99
N PHE A 8 13.84 -9.49 4.19
CA PHE A 8 12.62 -9.97 4.82
C PHE A 8 11.91 -8.85 5.59
N VAL A 9 10.60 -9.03 5.78
CA VAL A 9 9.79 -8.26 6.72
C VAL A 9 9.06 -9.27 7.59
N ILE A 10 9.30 -9.22 8.91
CA ILE A 10 8.66 -10.13 9.86
C ILE A 10 8.07 -9.33 11.03
N GLY A 11 6.84 -9.67 11.39
CA GLY A 11 6.24 -9.21 12.64
C GLY A 11 6.46 -10.25 13.73
N VAL A 12 7.00 -9.83 14.87
CA VAL A 12 7.15 -10.68 16.05
C VAL A 12 6.64 -9.93 17.29
N PRO A 13 6.00 -10.62 18.26
CA PRO A 13 5.69 -10.00 19.55
C PRO A 13 6.97 -9.57 20.27
N ALA A 14 6.95 -8.46 21.01
CA ALA A 14 8.11 -7.97 21.77
C ALA A 14 8.69 -9.05 22.72
N SER A 15 7.84 -9.92 23.26
CA SER A 15 8.23 -11.02 24.14
C SER A 15 9.12 -12.08 23.45
N PHE A 16 9.16 -12.12 22.11
CA PHE A 16 9.96 -13.07 21.33
C PHE A 16 11.46 -12.94 21.60
N PHE A 17 11.97 -11.71 21.69
CA PHE A 17 13.40 -11.45 21.93
C PHE A 17 13.79 -11.77 23.37
N ALA A 18 12.95 -11.41 24.34
CA ALA A 18 13.18 -11.65 25.76
C ALA A 18 13.19 -13.15 26.12
N HIS A 19 12.27 -13.95 25.55
CA HIS A 19 12.14 -15.37 25.89
C HIS A 19 13.24 -16.25 25.30
N LYS A 20 13.83 -15.85 24.16
CA LYS A 20 14.77 -16.69 23.43
C LYS A 20 16.23 -16.25 23.52
N ALA A 21 16.53 -15.15 24.23
CA ALA A 21 17.86 -14.56 24.30
C ALA A 21 18.50 -14.46 22.89
N ILE A 22 17.70 -14.00 21.92
CA ILE A 22 18.15 -13.89 20.53
C ILE A 22 18.79 -12.52 20.35
N ASP A 23 20.04 -12.52 19.97
CA ASP A 23 20.73 -11.31 19.53
C ASP A 23 20.20 -10.88 18.16
N ILE A 24 19.91 -9.58 18.04
CA ILE A 24 19.47 -9.00 16.77
C ILE A 24 20.71 -8.78 15.90
N PRO A 25 20.73 -9.32 14.65
CA PRO A 25 21.85 -9.12 13.74
C PRO A 25 22.11 -7.63 13.43
N SER A 26 23.37 -7.28 13.15
CA SER A 26 23.81 -5.90 12.90
C SER A 26 23.38 -5.32 11.55
N ASP A 27 22.66 -6.08 10.73
CA ASP A 27 22.11 -5.69 9.44
C ASP A 27 20.57 -5.64 9.45
N VAL A 28 19.94 -5.78 10.63
CA VAL A 28 18.49 -5.78 10.79
C VAL A 28 18.01 -4.46 11.40
N VAL A 29 17.14 -3.76 10.68
CA VAL A 29 16.40 -2.59 11.19
C VAL A 29 15.23 -3.07 12.05
N VAL A 30 15.09 -2.50 13.24
CA VAL A 30 14.02 -2.85 14.20
C VAL A 30 13.07 -1.67 14.35
N VAL A 31 11.77 -1.94 14.18
CA VAL A 31 10.69 -0.99 14.44
C VAL A 31 9.92 -1.48 15.66
N ASP A 32 10.03 -0.78 16.78
CA ASP A 32 9.22 -1.02 17.96
C ASP A 32 7.95 -0.16 17.89
N LEU A 33 6.82 -0.81 17.63
CA LEU A 33 5.52 -0.17 17.50
C LEU A 33 4.93 0.25 18.86
N ASP A 34 5.33 -0.37 19.97
CA ASP A 34 4.84 -0.04 21.31
C ASP A 34 5.48 1.25 21.82
N THR A 35 6.77 1.44 21.54
CA THR A 35 7.53 2.63 21.97
C THR A 35 7.71 3.67 20.86
N ASN A 36 7.26 3.37 19.64
CA ASN A 36 7.45 4.18 18.44
C ASN A 36 8.93 4.53 18.19
N GLN A 37 9.81 3.53 18.38
CA GLN A 37 11.24 3.66 18.18
C GLN A 37 11.72 2.90 16.95
N LEU A 38 12.68 3.50 16.27
CA LEU A 38 13.34 2.93 15.10
C LEU A 38 14.82 2.75 15.43
N LEU A 39 15.29 1.51 15.42
CA LEU A 39 16.70 1.16 15.62
C LEU A 39 17.29 0.77 14.28
N ILE A 40 18.14 1.64 13.73
CA ILE A 40 18.90 1.40 12.50
C ILE A 40 20.34 1.10 12.92
N PRO A 41 20.91 -0.05 12.54
CA PRO A 41 22.32 -0.34 12.79
C PRO A 41 23.25 0.61 12.04
N ASP A 42 24.44 0.88 12.59
CA ASP A 42 25.43 1.82 12.03
C ASP A 42 25.89 1.45 10.60
N ASP A 43 25.90 0.16 10.27
CA ASP A 43 26.32 -0.35 8.97
C ASP A 43 25.22 -0.21 7.89
N VAL A 44 24.00 0.17 8.27
CA VAL A 44 22.86 0.32 7.35
C VAL A 44 22.68 1.78 6.97
N ASN A 45 22.98 2.10 5.72
CA ASN A 45 22.70 3.42 5.14
C ASN A 45 21.34 3.43 4.44
N ILE A 46 20.41 4.26 4.89
CA ILE A 46 19.10 4.46 4.25
C ILE A 46 19.15 5.78 3.47
N PRO A 47 18.99 5.76 2.13
CA PRO A 47 19.05 6.97 1.34
C PRO A 47 17.86 7.89 1.62
N ASP A 48 18.10 9.20 1.62
CA ASP A 48 17.05 10.21 1.77
C ASP A 48 16.05 10.15 0.60
N MET A 49 14.75 10.20 0.95
CA MET A 49 13.68 10.28 -0.05
C MET A 49 13.75 11.61 -0.83
N PRO A 50 13.37 11.62 -2.12
CA PRO A 50 13.43 12.82 -2.96
C PRO A 50 12.48 13.92 -2.46
N GLU A 51 12.90 15.17 -2.60
CA GLU A 51 12.08 16.36 -2.35
C GLU A 51 11.65 17.01 -3.68
N PRO A 52 10.43 17.59 -3.77
CA PRO A 52 9.46 17.81 -2.68
C PRO A 52 8.55 16.61 -2.37
N ASP A 53 8.71 15.50 -3.09
CA ASP A 53 7.81 14.34 -3.09
C ASP A 53 7.63 13.73 -1.68
N CYS A 54 8.72 13.66 -0.91
CA CYS A 54 8.76 13.24 0.49
C CYS A 54 7.91 14.15 1.38
N THR A 55 8.06 15.46 1.25
CA THR A 55 7.28 16.45 2.02
C THR A 55 5.80 16.35 1.69
N GLU A 56 5.45 16.23 0.41
CA GLU A 56 4.06 16.06 -0.03
C GLU A 56 3.42 14.79 0.54
N LEU A 57 4.12 13.66 0.49
CA LEU A 57 3.67 12.41 1.09
C LEU A 57 3.43 12.57 2.60
N LYS A 58 4.39 13.15 3.33
CA LYS A 58 4.26 13.39 4.78
C LYS A 58 3.05 14.26 5.10
N ASN A 59 2.79 15.30 4.29
CA ASN A 59 1.65 16.18 4.48
C ASN A 59 0.32 15.43 4.27
N SER A 60 0.20 14.65 3.20
CA SER A 60 -1.01 13.85 2.94
C SER A 60 -1.27 12.79 4.02
N LEU A 61 -0.21 12.14 4.52
CA LEU A 61 -0.34 11.15 5.59
C LEU A 61 -0.75 11.79 6.93
N ARG A 62 -0.18 12.95 7.27
CA ARG A 62 -0.58 13.71 8.46
C ARG A 62 -2.03 14.13 8.40
N GLU A 63 -2.48 14.69 7.27
CA GLU A 63 -3.88 15.08 7.09
C GLU A 63 -4.84 13.88 7.25
N SER A 64 -4.44 12.71 6.72
CA SER A 64 -5.23 11.49 6.85
C SER A 64 -5.30 10.99 8.29
N LEU A 65 -4.19 11.08 9.03
CA LEU A 65 -4.13 10.71 10.44
C LEU A 65 -4.94 11.67 11.32
N ASP A 66 -4.87 12.98 11.06
CA ASP A 66 -5.62 13.99 11.82
C ASP A 66 -7.13 13.74 11.71
N LYS A 67 -7.63 13.34 10.54
CA LYS A 67 -9.04 12.95 10.35
C LYS A 67 -9.44 11.77 11.24
N LEU A 68 -8.60 10.73 11.27
CA LEU A 68 -8.83 9.55 12.12
C LEU A 68 -8.87 9.92 13.62
N LEU A 69 -7.95 10.77 14.06
CA LEU A 69 -7.84 11.21 15.46
C LEU A 69 -9.00 12.13 15.88
N LEU A 70 -9.37 13.09 15.03
CA LEU A 70 -10.48 14.00 15.29
C LEU A 70 -11.81 13.25 15.46
N ASN A 71 -12.02 12.19 14.68
CA ASN A 71 -13.24 11.40 14.78
C ASN A 71 -13.28 10.56 16.05
N THR A 72 -12.15 10.01 16.50
CA THR A 72 -12.05 9.30 17.80
C THR A 72 -12.40 10.21 19.00
N SER A 73 -12.17 11.52 18.90
CA SER A 73 -12.42 12.47 19.99
C SER A 73 -13.87 12.96 20.17
N LYS A 74 -14.78 12.66 19.24
CA LYS A 74 -16.20 13.07 19.30
C LYS A 74 -17.09 12.11 20.11
N ILE A 75 -16.49 11.15 20.81
CA ILE A 75 -17.19 10.12 21.59
C ILE A 75 -17.51 10.67 22.99
N GLU A 76 -18.63 11.39 23.11
CA GLU A 76 -19.42 11.41 24.36
C GLU A 76 -20.52 10.34 24.25
N PRO A 77 -20.88 9.63 25.34
CA PRO A 77 -21.72 8.44 25.26
C PRO A 77 -23.20 8.84 25.25
N GLU A 78 -23.75 9.16 24.08
CA GLU A 78 -25.20 9.23 23.91
C GLU A 78 -25.66 8.33 22.76
N ASN A 79 -26.31 7.23 23.16
CA ASN A 79 -27.20 6.31 22.43
C ASN A 79 -27.35 6.52 20.91
N ASP A 80 -26.85 5.59 20.08
CA ASP A 80 -27.66 4.92 19.03
C ASP A 80 -26.85 3.86 18.26
N GLU A 81 -27.52 2.85 17.71
CA GLU A 81 -26.95 1.76 16.88
C GLU A 81 -26.34 2.24 15.53
N THR A 82 -26.36 3.54 15.24
CA THR A 82 -25.83 4.18 14.02
C THR A 82 -24.33 4.55 14.09
N VAL A 83 -23.74 4.45 15.28
CA VAL A 83 -22.40 4.98 15.57
C VAL A 83 -21.27 4.08 14.99
N GLU A 84 -21.41 2.75 14.99
CA GLU A 84 -20.40 1.85 14.40
C GLU A 84 -20.23 2.04 12.88
N THR A 85 -21.31 2.34 12.17
CA THR A 85 -21.28 2.56 10.71
C THR A 85 -20.49 3.81 10.31
N ASP A 86 -20.51 4.88 11.11
CA ASP A 86 -19.82 6.14 10.80
C ASP A 86 -18.30 6.02 11.03
N TYR A 87 -17.88 5.38 12.12
CA TYR A 87 -16.47 5.11 12.41
C TYR A 87 -15.82 4.18 11.38
N THR A 88 -16.51 3.10 11.03
CA THR A 88 -16.04 2.21 9.97
C THR A 88 -16.05 2.90 8.61
N MET A 89 -16.97 3.86 8.36
CA MET A 89 -16.96 4.70 7.17
C MET A 89 -15.69 5.55 7.06
N ASP A 90 -15.37 6.30 8.11
CA ASP A 90 -14.24 7.21 8.11
C ASP A 90 -12.89 6.49 8.10
N SER A 91 -12.74 5.39 8.86
CA SER A 91 -11.51 4.60 8.83
C SER A 91 -11.20 4.04 7.43
N ASP A 92 -12.22 3.69 6.65
CA ASP A 92 -12.01 3.19 5.29
C ASP A 92 -11.73 4.33 4.30
N ALA A 93 -12.28 5.51 4.54
CA ALA A 93 -11.93 6.70 3.77
C ALA A 93 -10.47 7.10 4.02
N VAL A 94 -10.02 7.01 5.29
CA VAL A 94 -8.61 7.23 5.68
C VAL A 94 -7.70 6.18 5.05
N ASP A 95 -8.06 4.89 5.06
CA ASP A 95 -7.30 3.84 4.35
C ASP A 95 -7.12 4.17 2.86
N ILE A 96 -8.20 4.56 2.18
CA ILE A 96 -8.15 4.94 0.78
C ILE A 96 -7.23 6.16 0.60
N ALA A 97 -7.35 7.18 1.46
CA ALA A 97 -6.50 8.37 1.39
C ALA A 97 -5.00 8.03 1.54
N VAL A 98 -4.65 7.13 2.46
CA VAL A 98 -3.27 6.63 2.64
C VAL A 98 -2.79 5.90 1.39
N ARG A 99 -3.61 5.02 0.81
CA ARG A 99 -3.27 4.32 -0.44
C ARG A 99 -3.05 5.30 -1.60
N VAL A 100 -3.94 6.28 -1.75
CA VAL A 100 -3.84 7.34 -2.77
C VAL A 100 -2.55 8.14 -2.59
N ALA A 101 -2.22 8.54 -1.36
CA ALA A 101 -0.99 9.27 -1.07
C ALA A 101 0.27 8.47 -1.46
N MET A 102 0.30 7.18 -1.15
CA MET A 102 1.42 6.29 -1.53
C MET A 102 1.51 6.13 -3.06
N ILE A 103 0.39 5.90 -3.75
CA ILE A 103 0.37 5.78 -5.22
C ILE A 103 0.85 7.08 -5.88
N ARG A 104 0.41 8.24 -5.37
CA ARG A 104 0.84 9.55 -5.87
C ARG A 104 2.34 9.78 -5.67
N PHE A 105 2.89 9.43 -4.50
CA PHE A 105 4.32 9.48 -4.27
C PHE A 105 5.10 8.62 -5.27
N PHE A 106 4.70 7.36 -5.48
CA PHE A 106 5.40 6.53 -6.46
C PHE A 106 5.23 7.03 -7.89
N ASN A 107 4.07 7.59 -8.25
CA ASN A 107 3.82 8.16 -9.58
C ASN A 107 4.41 9.57 -9.78
N SER A 108 5.11 10.11 -8.79
CA SER A 108 5.68 11.46 -8.87
C SER A 108 6.90 11.53 -9.80
N ALA A 109 7.25 12.75 -10.20
CA ALA A 109 8.25 13.02 -11.24
C ALA A 109 9.66 12.49 -10.88
N ASN A 110 10.06 12.60 -9.61
CA ASN A 110 11.38 12.16 -9.14
C ASN A 110 11.41 10.67 -8.74
N VAL A 111 10.26 10.00 -8.67
CA VAL A 111 10.14 8.57 -8.35
C VAL A 111 9.86 7.78 -9.63
N PHE A 112 8.67 7.24 -9.88
CA PHE A 112 8.34 6.36 -11.02
C PHE A 112 7.42 6.96 -12.08
N ALA A 113 7.25 8.28 -12.15
CA ALA A 113 6.54 8.89 -13.29
C ALA A 113 7.09 8.38 -14.63
N ASN A 114 6.20 7.98 -15.54
CA ASN A 114 6.53 7.50 -16.89
C ASN A 114 7.51 6.32 -16.94
N PHE A 115 7.69 5.54 -15.86
CA PHE A 115 8.67 4.44 -15.86
C PHE A 115 8.37 3.37 -16.92
N CYS A 116 7.10 3.20 -17.32
CA CYS A 116 6.70 2.29 -18.39
C CYS A 116 7.36 2.63 -19.73
N GLU A 117 7.66 3.90 -20.01
CA GLU A 117 8.37 4.33 -21.23
C GLU A 117 9.82 3.80 -21.28
N HIS A 118 10.37 3.45 -20.11
CA HIS A 118 11.70 2.88 -19.95
C HIS A 118 11.66 1.39 -19.64
N THR A 119 10.51 0.74 -19.76
CA THR A 119 10.35 -0.70 -19.46
C THR A 119 10.18 -1.48 -20.76
N ARG A 120 11.03 -2.49 -20.97
CA ARG A 120 10.97 -3.37 -22.12
C ARG A 120 10.36 -4.71 -21.74
N THR A 121 9.31 -5.12 -22.46
CA THR A 121 8.80 -6.49 -22.38
C THR A 121 9.75 -7.46 -23.07
N LEU A 122 10.25 -8.44 -22.33
CA LEU A 122 11.12 -9.51 -22.85
C LEU A 122 10.29 -10.72 -23.29
N ARG A 123 9.25 -11.07 -22.54
CA ARG A 123 8.35 -12.20 -22.80
C ARG A 123 6.99 -11.95 -22.16
N LEU A 124 5.90 -12.41 -22.78
CA LEU A 124 4.55 -12.28 -22.23
C LEU A 124 4.00 -13.56 -21.58
N TYR A 125 4.31 -14.75 -22.12
CA TYR A 125 3.68 -16.01 -21.69
C TYR A 125 4.69 -17.10 -21.32
N PRO A 126 4.39 -18.00 -20.36
CA PRO A 126 3.19 -18.02 -19.48
C PRO A 126 3.18 -16.99 -18.34
N ARG A 127 4.32 -16.36 -18.02
CA ARG A 127 4.43 -15.24 -17.08
C ARG A 127 5.14 -14.09 -17.80
N PRO A 128 4.63 -12.85 -17.70
CA PRO A 128 5.33 -11.69 -18.21
C PRO A 128 6.72 -11.56 -17.60
N VAL A 129 7.69 -11.14 -18.40
CA VAL A 129 9.04 -10.79 -17.96
C VAL A 129 9.37 -9.47 -18.61
N VAL A 130 9.75 -8.49 -17.79
CA VAL A 130 10.14 -7.15 -18.23
C VAL A 130 11.55 -6.84 -17.76
N ALA A 131 12.16 -5.85 -18.40
CA ALA A 131 13.40 -5.24 -17.96
C ALA A 131 13.25 -3.72 -17.95
N LEU A 132 13.47 -3.12 -16.79
CA LEU A 132 13.60 -1.67 -16.68
C LEU A 132 14.96 -1.26 -17.25
N GLN A 133 14.96 -0.33 -18.20
CA GLN A 133 16.16 0.28 -18.74
C GLN A 133 16.67 1.35 -17.77
N THR A 134 17.33 0.91 -16.69
CA THR A 134 17.70 1.76 -15.54
C THR A 134 18.45 3.02 -15.95
N GLU A 135 19.42 2.94 -16.87
CA GLU A 135 20.16 4.13 -17.32
C GLU A 135 19.27 5.17 -18.01
N SER A 136 18.37 4.70 -18.88
CA SER A 136 17.43 5.56 -19.60
C SER A 136 16.42 6.18 -18.63
N PHE A 137 15.93 5.40 -17.67
CA PHE A 137 14.99 5.83 -16.64
C PHE A 137 15.59 6.86 -15.69
N LEU A 138 16.80 6.61 -15.17
CA LEU A 138 17.46 7.54 -14.26
C LEU A 138 17.80 8.86 -14.95
N ARG A 139 18.15 8.84 -16.24
CA ARG A 139 18.39 10.05 -17.03
C ARG A 139 17.13 10.88 -17.26
N SER A 140 15.94 10.29 -17.20
CA SER A 140 14.68 11.02 -17.38
C SER A 140 14.16 11.68 -16.10
N ARG A 141 14.76 11.39 -14.93
CA ARG A 141 14.36 12.03 -13.67
C ARG A 141 14.76 13.52 -13.66
N PRO A 142 13.88 14.43 -13.21
CA PRO A 142 14.24 15.84 -13.03
C PRO A 142 15.37 16.01 -12.02
N GLN A 143 15.33 15.25 -10.93
CA GLN A 143 16.38 15.19 -9.93
C GLN A 143 16.84 13.75 -9.74
N PHE A 144 18.14 13.53 -9.90
CA PHE A 144 18.77 12.25 -9.58
C PHE A 144 19.07 12.19 -8.08
N THR A 145 18.64 11.12 -7.41
CA THR A 145 18.90 10.87 -5.99
C THR A 145 19.45 9.46 -5.78
N GLN A 146 20.18 9.24 -4.68
CA GLN A 146 20.63 7.90 -4.31
C GLN A 146 19.44 6.96 -4.07
N PHE A 147 18.36 7.49 -3.49
CA PHE A 147 17.11 6.76 -3.27
C PHE A 147 16.59 6.10 -4.54
N ILE A 148 16.40 6.86 -5.63
CA ILE A 148 15.84 6.28 -6.86
C ILE A 148 16.85 5.34 -7.54
N ALA A 149 18.15 5.64 -7.44
CA ALA A 149 19.22 4.79 -7.96
C ALA A 149 19.29 3.41 -7.29
N GLU A 150 18.99 3.34 -6.00
CA GLU A 150 18.91 2.09 -5.24
C GLU A 150 17.56 1.39 -5.41
N LEU A 151 16.46 2.14 -5.30
CA LEU A 151 15.10 1.60 -5.39
C LEU A 151 14.88 0.85 -6.71
N CYS A 152 15.36 1.40 -7.84
CA CYS A 152 15.21 0.79 -9.16
C CYS A 152 15.89 -0.58 -9.32
N LYS A 153 16.84 -0.92 -8.43
CA LYS A 153 17.56 -2.19 -8.45
C LYS A 153 16.89 -3.27 -7.59
N THR A 154 15.78 -2.95 -6.93
CA THR A 154 15.09 -3.86 -6.04
C THR A 154 14.20 -4.84 -6.80
N GLN A 155 14.06 -6.06 -6.26
CA GLN A 155 13.11 -7.05 -6.77
C GLN A 155 11.65 -6.54 -6.78
N ALA A 156 11.32 -5.63 -5.85
CA ALA A 156 10.00 -5.01 -5.77
C ALA A 156 9.68 -4.21 -7.04
N VAL A 157 10.65 -3.48 -7.60
CA VAL A 157 10.46 -2.71 -8.83
C VAL A 157 10.34 -3.61 -10.05
N GLU A 158 11.06 -4.73 -10.10
CA GLU A 158 10.87 -5.73 -11.16
C GLU A 158 9.44 -6.28 -11.15
N TYR A 159 8.92 -6.65 -9.96
CA TYR A 159 7.56 -7.15 -9.81
C TYR A 159 6.50 -6.08 -10.11
N PHE A 160 6.77 -4.83 -9.70
CA PHE A 160 5.92 -3.68 -10.05
C PHE A 160 5.85 -3.49 -11.56
N ALA A 161 6.99 -3.51 -12.24
CA ALA A 161 7.06 -3.38 -13.69
C ALA A 161 6.34 -4.51 -14.43
N GLU A 162 6.43 -5.76 -13.96
CA GLU A 162 5.64 -6.88 -14.48
C GLU A 162 4.13 -6.63 -14.30
N SER A 163 3.74 -6.15 -13.11
CA SER A 163 2.34 -5.87 -12.75
C SER A 163 1.75 -4.71 -13.56
N SER A 164 2.56 -3.73 -13.95
CA SER A 164 2.10 -2.58 -14.74
C SER A 164 1.85 -2.88 -16.22
N LEU A 165 2.30 -4.02 -16.75
CA LEU A 165 1.93 -4.45 -18.11
C LEU A 165 0.44 -4.77 -18.26
N CYS A 166 -0.14 -5.34 -17.21
CA CYS A 166 -1.56 -5.67 -17.13
C CYS A 166 -2.00 -5.47 -15.67
N PRO A 167 -2.30 -4.22 -15.26
CA PRO A 167 -2.65 -3.94 -13.89
C PRO A 167 -4.03 -4.53 -13.57
N HIS A 168 -4.08 -5.39 -12.56
CA HIS A 168 -5.33 -5.97 -12.06
C HIS A 168 -5.88 -5.22 -10.83
N ASN A 169 -5.07 -4.33 -10.26
CA ASN A 169 -5.45 -3.51 -9.12
C ASN A 169 -6.23 -2.28 -9.61
N GLU A 170 -7.55 -2.32 -9.48
CA GLU A 170 -8.41 -1.23 -9.96
C GLU A 170 -8.19 0.09 -9.21
N THR A 171 -7.88 0.04 -7.90
CA THR A 171 -7.53 1.26 -7.13
C THR A 171 -6.35 1.97 -7.77
N TYR A 172 -5.26 1.24 -8.07
CA TYR A 172 -4.08 1.79 -8.73
C TYR A 172 -4.44 2.44 -10.09
N VAL A 173 -5.22 1.74 -10.92
CA VAL A 173 -5.64 2.23 -12.25
C VAL A 173 -6.47 3.50 -12.15
N ARG A 174 -7.44 3.56 -11.22
CA ARG A 174 -8.29 4.74 -11.00
C ARG A 174 -7.48 5.94 -10.53
N VAL A 175 -6.57 5.75 -9.57
CA VAL A 175 -5.71 6.84 -9.09
C VAL A 175 -4.78 7.34 -10.19
N GLN A 176 -4.22 6.45 -11.01
CA GLN A 176 -3.39 6.83 -12.16
C GLN A 176 -4.20 7.61 -13.23
N ALA A 177 -5.50 7.34 -13.36
CA ALA A 177 -6.42 8.09 -14.22
C ALA A 177 -6.86 9.44 -13.62
N GLY A 178 -6.38 9.80 -12.42
CA GLY A 178 -6.72 11.05 -11.74
C GLY A 178 -7.98 10.99 -10.89
N THR A 179 -8.49 9.79 -10.58
CA THR A 179 -9.60 9.63 -9.63
C THR A 179 -9.09 9.73 -8.20
N ASP A 180 -9.73 10.59 -7.41
CA ASP A 180 -9.42 10.81 -5.99
C ASP A 180 -10.60 10.52 -5.04
N ASP A 181 -11.81 10.31 -5.58
CA ASP A 181 -13.01 10.08 -4.79
C ASP A 181 -12.99 8.70 -4.12
N PRO A 182 -13.04 8.60 -2.78
CA PRO A 182 -13.10 7.33 -2.07
C PRO A 182 -14.25 6.42 -2.51
N LYS A 183 -15.39 6.97 -2.94
CA LYS A 183 -16.52 6.16 -3.44
C LYS A 183 -16.19 5.44 -4.74
N GLN A 184 -15.33 6.01 -5.56
CA GLN A 184 -14.92 5.43 -6.84
C GLN A 184 -13.71 4.50 -6.68
N ILE A 185 -12.84 4.78 -5.70
CA ILE A 185 -11.61 4.02 -5.46
C ILE A 185 -11.83 2.81 -4.55
N GLY A 186 -12.76 2.95 -3.61
CA GLY A 186 -13.02 1.98 -2.56
C GLY A 186 -13.45 0.62 -3.08
N ASP A 187 -12.95 -0.41 -2.43
CA ASP A 187 -13.07 -1.83 -2.80
C ASP A 187 -14.02 -2.62 -1.89
N LYS A 188 -14.66 -1.93 -0.94
CA LYS A 188 -15.63 -2.49 0.01
C LYS A 188 -17.07 -2.29 -0.45
N GLY A 189 -17.94 -3.25 -0.15
CA GLY A 189 -19.36 -3.29 -0.55
C GLY A 189 -20.14 -2.00 -0.29
N LYS A 190 -19.82 -1.30 0.80
CA LYS A 190 -20.48 -0.05 1.19
C LYS A 190 -20.34 1.10 0.19
N TRP A 191 -19.28 1.13 -0.62
CA TRP A 191 -19.02 2.22 -1.56
C TRP A 191 -19.97 2.20 -2.75
N PHE A 192 -20.56 1.04 -3.06
CA PHE A 192 -21.45 0.84 -4.20
C PHE A 192 -22.80 0.24 -3.82
N ASN A 193 -23.08 0.03 -2.52
CA ASN A 193 -24.31 -0.60 -2.04
C ASN A 193 -25.57 0.11 -2.57
N GLU A 194 -25.58 1.45 -2.56
CA GLU A 194 -26.70 2.25 -3.07
C GLU A 194 -26.90 2.15 -4.58
N SER A 195 -25.87 1.70 -5.31
CA SER A 195 -25.89 1.53 -6.77
C SER A 195 -26.25 0.10 -7.20
N LEU A 196 -26.34 -0.85 -6.27
CA LEU A 196 -26.67 -2.24 -6.57
C LEU A 196 -28.19 -2.43 -6.65
N MET A 197 -28.65 -3.18 -7.64
CA MET A 197 -30.04 -3.61 -7.72
C MET A 197 -30.27 -4.74 -6.68
N PRO A 198 -31.18 -4.58 -5.71
CA PRO A 198 -31.49 -5.63 -4.76
C PRO A 198 -32.16 -6.81 -5.49
N ILE A 199 -31.59 -8.00 -5.34
CA ILE A 199 -32.18 -9.24 -5.86
C ILE A 199 -32.95 -9.91 -4.72
N HIS A 200 -34.28 -9.86 -4.80
CA HIS A 200 -35.15 -10.57 -3.88
C HIS A 200 -35.35 -12.01 -4.37
N PHE A 201 -35.03 -13.00 -3.52
CA PHE A 201 -35.36 -14.39 -3.79
C PHE A 201 -36.03 -15.02 -2.56
N THR A 202 -37.07 -15.81 -2.81
CA THR A 202 -37.77 -16.57 -1.78
C THR A 202 -36.98 -17.86 -1.52
N VAL A 203 -36.41 -18.00 -0.33
CA VAL A 203 -35.77 -19.26 0.09
C VAL A 203 -36.88 -20.27 0.43
N CYS A 204 -37.21 -21.13 -0.53
CA CYS A 204 -38.04 -22.30 -0.26
C CYS A 204 -37.17 -23.39 0.36
N TYR A 205 -37.35 -23.67 1.65
CA TYR A 205 -36.72 -24.81 2.31
C TYR A 205 -37.34 -26.12 1.81
N PHE A 206 -36.87 -26.61 0.68
CA PHE A 206 -36.99 -28.02 0.32
C PHE A 206 -35.61 -28.66 0.43
N SER A 207 -35.55 -29.70 1.25
CA SER A 207 -34.43 -30.59 1.56
C SER A 207 -33.24 -30.58 0.56
N ASN A 208 -32.08 -30.23 1.12
CA ASN A 208 -30.69 -30.55 0.73
C ASN A 208 -30.11 -30.02 -0.60
N PHE A 209 -29.01 -29.27 -0.42
CA PHE A 209 -28.00 -28.73 -1.35
C PHE A 209 -28.32 -27.43 -2.10
N PHE A 210 -27.50 -26.40 -1.81
CA PHE A 210 -27.22 -25.29 -2.71
C PHE A 210 -25.76 -25.38 -3.14
N LEU A 211 -25.54 -25.46 -4.46
CA LEU A 211 -24.23 -25.26 -5.08
C LEU A 211 -24.34 -23.96 -5.88
N ILE A 212 -23.61 -22.91 -5.48
CA ILE A 212 -23.51 -21.68 -6.26
C ILE A 212 -22.22 -21.75 -7.07
N ARG A 213 -22.35 -21.83 -8.40
CA ARG A 213 -21.22 -21.73 -9.34
C ARG A 213 -21.04 -20.26 -9.73
N GLY A 214 -20.00 -19.62 -9.19
CA GLY A 214 -19.55 -18.32 -9.67
C GLY A 214 -19.00 -18.43 -11.09
N LYS A 215 -19.39 -17.51 -11.97
CA LYS A 215 -18.69 -17.29 -13.25
C LYS A 215 -17.40 -16.51 -13.01
#